data_AF-A0A1S9SRC0-F1
#
_entry.id   AF-A0A1S9SRC0-F1
#
_cell.length_a   1.000
_cell.length_b   1.000
_cell.length_c   1.000
_cell.angle_alpha   90.00
_cell.angle_beta   90.00
_cell.angle_gamma   90.00
#
_symmetry.space_group_name_H-M   'P 1'
#
loop_
_entity.id
_entity.type
_entity.pdbx_description
1 polymer ?
#
loop_
_entity_poly.entity_id
_entity_poly.type
_entity_poly.pdbx_seq_one_letter_code
_entity_poly.pdbx_strand_id
1 'polypeptide(L)'
;GKSYQIIPYKKGTNKVIVKTGSKYLSGKEGNRLQYSDSLGDDEVFELVQIGNSYDDKFQFRLNNKNGVSLAGNQNIHGFATDWSFKSEIRFPDKSNNEIHNWLIEWYPGKENERQKYDGVKLVADEKDSTKWNAKDSSGNVIKNSWVNRGTGYHFADAEGALLTGRQDIKGKTYYFHPTYGEMVTVNGSEIDGKYYNFNDDGSLQKSAWQGDTYSDASGVVIKEGWKEIDGKIYYFQNYNVNKKEIRLEDQNIILHFSDKGVLERASRINGEAIDSDIYASFENKRLVFNKDGSIWKTGINKKGKSQAYYSLEDGDFYTGWKMIGDKRYYFINGYNDTFNDYQDIDGKKYYFHEDGSVNKAGFEKIDGKLYHFDNNGVVQTGWQTIDNKYYYFDEKGAAKTGWFNVGGGYRPWPLAYGYLWYCAREDGSLYSDGWFKIDGKDYHFDQWGHKM
;
A
#
# COMPACT_ATOMS: atom_id res chain seq x y z
N GLY A 1 54.08 -3.96 6.87
CA GLY A 1 54.09 -2.99 5.76
C GLY A 1 53.04 -1.92 5.97
N LYS A 2 52.92 -0.93 5.07
CA LYS A 2 51.80 0.04 5.09
C LYS A 2 50.47 -0.70 4.90
N SER A 3 49.51 -0.49 5.78
CA SER A 3 48.20 -1.16 5.71
C SER A 3 47.43 -0.78 4.45
N TYR A 4 46.79 -1.75 3.81
CA TYR A 4 45.84 -1.48 2.74
C TYR A 4 44.53 -0.93 3.33
N GLN A 5 43.90 -0.02 2.61
CA GLN A 5 42.57 0.49 2.94
C GLN A 5 41.59 0.02 1.87
N ILE A 6 40.52 -0.65 2.31
CA ILE A 6 39.36 -1.00 1.48
C ILE A 6 38.30 0.07 1.72
N ILE A 7 37.85 0.74 0.67
CA ILE A 7 36.94 1.88 0.77
C ILE A 7 35.72 1.61 -0.12
N PRO A 8 34.49 1.80 0.37
CA PRO A 8 33.29 1.71 -0.46
C PRO A 8 33.36 2.69 -1.62
N TYR A 9 33.09 2.21 -2.84
CA TYR A 9 33.08 3.05 -4.04
C TYR A 9 31.73 3.74 -4.23
N LYS A 10 30.63 3.02 -3.99
CA LYS A 10 29.26 3.54 -4.14
C LYS A 10 28.30 2.89 -3.15
N LYS A 11 27.50 3.70 -2.45
CA LYS A 11 26.45 3.24 -1.52
C LYS A 11 25.40 2.40 -2.27
N GLY A 12 24.94 1.32 -1.66
CA GLY A 12 23.99 0.38 -2.27
C GLY A 12 24.63 -0.61 -3.25
N THR A 13 25.97 -0.71 -3.26
CA THR A 13 26.70 -1.68 -4.09
C THR A 13 27.75 -2.40 -3.24
N ASN A 14 28.20 -3.56 -3.70
CA ASN A 14 29.36 -4.24 -3.14
C ASN A 14 30.70 -3.73 -3.71
N LYS A 15 30.69 -2.61 -4.44
CA LYS A 15 31.88 -2.09 -5.10
C LYS A 15 32.78 -1.35 -4.12
N VAL A 16 34.07 -1.66 -4.17
CA VAL A 16 35.11 -1.09 -3.33
C VAL A 16 36.31 -0.69 -4.17
N ILE A 17 37.11 0.21 -3.63
CA ILE A 17 38.46 0.50 -4.10
C ILE A 17 39.45 0.06 -3.03
N VAL A 18 40.64 -0.34 -3.44
CA VAL A 18 41.72 -0.71 -2.51
C VAL A 18 42.89 0.22 -2.74
N LYS A 19 43.46 0.77 -1.67
CA LYS A 19 44.63 1.65 -1.78
C LYS A 19 45.72 1.33 -0.77
N THR A 20 46.96 1.69 -1.12
CA THR A 20 48.09 1.73 -0.20
C THR A 20 48.86 3.04 -0.41
N GLY A 21 48.98 3.85 0.65
CA GLY A 21 49.43 5.24 0.51
C GLY A 21 48.51 6.04 -0.42
N SER A 22 49.08 6.68 -1.44
CA SER A 22 48.38 7.48 -2.45
C SER A 22 47.93 6.69 -3.69
N LYS A 23 48.24 5.39 -3.77
CA LYS A 23 48.02 4.59 -4.99
C LYS A 23 46.86 3.61 -4.83
N TYR A 24 46.10 3.42 -5.90
CA TYR A 24 45.01 2.45 -6.00
C TYR A 24 45.54 1.11 -6.52
N LEU A 25 45.03 0.00 -5.99
CA LEU A 25 45.26 -1.33 -6.53
C LEU A 25 44.57 -1.42 -7.90
N SER A 26 45.31 -1.84 -8.92
CA SER A 26 44.76 -1.99 -10.27
C SER A 26 44.48 -3.47 -10.55
N GLY A 27 43.27 -3.75 -11.04
CA GLY A 27 42.82 -5.06 -11.48
C GLY A 27 43.17 -5.37 -12.94
N LYS A 28 44.05 -4.59 -13.56
CA LYS A 28 44.59 -4.84 -14.90
C LYS A 28 45.26 -6.21 -14.98
N GLU A 29 45.02 -6.90 -16.08
CA GLU A 29 45.47 -8.28 -16.29
C GLU A 29 46.99 -8.38 -16.44
N GLY A 30 47.58 -9.39 -15.79
CA GLY A 30 49.02 -9.68 -15.80
C GLY A 30 49.47 -10.36 -14.50
N ASN A 31 50.49 -11.22 -14.56
CA ASN A 31 50.91 -12.09 -13.45
C ASN A 31 51.53 -11.37 -12.23
N ARG A 32 51.45 -10.03 -12.12
CA ARG A 32 52.00 -9.23 -11.01
C ARG A 32 51.00 -8.19 -10.55
N LEU A 33 51.00 -7.89 -9.25
CA LEU A 33 50.22 -6.77 -8.70
C LEU A 33 50.61 -5.45 -9.36
N GLN A 34 49.61 -4.63 -9.66
CA GLN A 34 49.78 -3.31 -10.24
C GLN A 34 49.10 -2.24 -9.39
N TYR A 35 49.61 -1.01 -9.51
CA TYR A 35 49.07 0.14 -8.81
C TYR A 35 48.92 1.32 -9.78
N SER A 36 47.86 2.10 -9.59
CA SER A 36 47.54 3.28 -10.38
C SER A 36 47.53 4.54 -9.52
N ASP A 37 47.98 5.65 -10.09
CA ASP A 37 47.86 7.00 -9.50
C ASP A 37 46.50 7.65 -9.84
N SER A 38 45.68 6.98 -10.66
CA SER A 38 44.36 7.45 -11.11
C SER A 38 43.28 6.40 -10.87
N LEU A 39 42.05 6.85 -10.67
CA LEU A 39 40.90 5.99 -10.43
C LEU A 39 40.13 5.77 -11.75
N GLY A 40 40.13 4.52 -12.26
CA GLY A 40 39.33 4.10 -13.40
C GLY A 40 38.59 2.78 -13.12
N ASP A 41 37.98 2.20 -14.15
CA ASP A 41 37.20 0.95 -14.03
C ASP A 41 38.03 -0.24 -13.54
N ASP A 42 39.34 -0.23 -13.79
CA ASP A 42 40.25 -1.32 -13.38
C ASP A 42 40.56 -1.27 -11.88
N GLU A 43 40.36 -0.14 -11.20
CA GLU A 43 40.64 0.05 -9.77
C GLU A 43 39.40 -0.19 -8.88
N VAL A 44 38.26 -0.49 -9.51
CA VAL A 44 37.00 -0.79 -8.82
C VAL A 44 36.80 -2.31 -8.79
N PHE A 45 36.64 -2.84 -7.59
CA PHE A 45 36.44 -4.27 -7.34
C PHE A 45 35.08 -4.53 -6.72
N GLU A 46 34.53 -5.70 -6.95
CA GLU A 46 33.42 -6.24 -6.17
C GLU A 46 33.98 -6.95 -4.93
N LEU A 47 33.54 -6.54 -3.75
CA LEU A 47 33.85 -7.22 -2.48
C LEU A 47 32.86 -8.38 -2.31
N VAL A 48 33.38 -9.61 -2.27
CA VAL A 48 32.57 -10.81 -2.15
C VAL A 48 32.91 -11.52 -0.84
N GLN A 49 31.90 -11.65 0.04
CA GLN A 49 32.00 -12.47 1.25
C GLN A 49 31.93 -13.95 0.86
N ILE A 50 32.84 -14.77 1.38
CA ILE A 50 33.03 -16.17 0.94
C ILE A 50 32.99 -17.18 2.10
N GLY A 51 32.43 -16.77 3.23
CA GLY A 51 32.28 -17.57 4.45
C GLY A 51 33.04 -16.98 5.63
N ASN A 52 32.96 -17.67 6.77
CA ASN A 52 33.78 -17.40 7.93
C ASN A 52 34.97 -18.37 7.96
N SER A 53 36.11 -17.90 8.45
CA SER A 53 37.27 -18.76 8.69
C SER A 53 37.04 -19.74 9.84
N TYR A 54 37.99 -20.67 10.06
CA TYR A 54 37.98 -21.56 11.24
C TYR A 54 37.97 -20.82 12.59
N ASP A 55 38.41 -19.57 12.63
CA ASP A 55 38.34 -18.66 13.79
C ASP A 55 37.11 -17.73 13.76
N ASP A 56 36.09 -18.09 12.99
CA ASP A 56 34.83 -17.36 12.77
C ASP A 56 34.97 -15.94 12.21
N LYS A 57 36.17 -15.53 11.76
CA LYS A 57 36.38 -14.19 11.19
C LYS A 57 35.83 -14.10 9.76
N PHE A 58 35.26 -12.94 9.41
CA PHE A 58 34.83 -12.69 8.04
C PHE A 58 36.00 -12.82 7.05
N GLN A 59 35.77 -13.56 5.96
CA GLN A 59 36.69 -13.67 4.85
C GLN A 59 36.08 -13.09 3.57
N PHE A 60 36.90 -12.32 2.87
CA PHE A 60 36.51 -11.69 1.61
C PHE A 60 37.47 -12.05 0.48
N ARG A 61 36.98 -11.87 -0.74
CA ARG A 61 37.79 -11.73 -1.96
C ARG A 61 37.35 -10.48 -2.71
N LEU A 62 38.19 -10.04 -3.63
CA LEU A 62 37.93 -8.94 -4.54
C LEU A 62 37.81 -9.50 -5.95
N ASN A 63 36.76 -9.14 -6.69
CA ASN A 63 36.66 -9.48 -8.10
C ASN A 63 36.83 -8.22 -8.95
N ASN A 64 37.70 -8.26 -9.96
CA ASN A 64 37.79 -7.16 -10.91
C ASN A 64 36.59 -7.17 -11.89
N LYS A 65 36.51 -6.16 -12.76
CA LYS A 65 35.43 -6.03 -13.77
C LYS A 65 35.34 -7.20 -14.77
N ASN A 66 36.41 -7.98 -14.93
CA ASN A 66 36.48 -9.14 -15.81
C ASN A 66 36.19 -10.46 -15.06
N GLY A 67 35.84 -10.41 -13.78
CA GLY A 67 35.53 -11.57 -12.96
C GLY A 67 36.74 -12.32 -12.39
N VAL A 68 37.96 -11.78 -12.55
CA VAL A 68 39.17 -12.35 -11.94
C VAL A 68 39.15 -12.07 -10.45
N SER A 69 39.23 -13.15 -9.66
CA SER A 69 39.31 -13.06 -8.20
C SER A 69 40.74 -12.78 -7.74
N LEU A 70 40.87 -11.79 -6.87
CA LEU A 70 42.04 -11.49 -6.06
C LEU A 70 41.76 -11.87 -4.60
N ALA A 71 42.62 -12.70 -4.03
CA ALA A 71 42.61 -13.04 -2.62
C ALA A 71 43.77 -12.33 -1.90
N GLY A 72 43.59 -12.05 -0.61
CA GLY A 72 44.70 -11.64 0.26
C GLY A 72 45.59 -12.84 0.60
N ASN A 73 46.90 -12.58 0.78
CA ASN A 73 47.87 -13.55 1.27
C ASN A 73 48.68 -12.92 2.40
N GLN A 74 48.60 -13.54 3.58
CA GLN A 74 49.24 -13.04 4.80
C GLN A 74 50.77 -13.15 4.80
N ASN A 75 51.34 -14.15 4.11
CA ASN A 75 52.78 -14.42 4.09
C ASN A 75 53.55 -13.37 3.27
N ILE A 76 52.94 -12.84 2.22
CA ILE A 76 53.54 -11.80 1.37
C ILE A 76 53.00 -10.40 1.66
N HIS A 77 52.08 -10.28 2.63
CA HIS A 77 51.36 -9.04 2.96
C HIS A 77 50.80 -8.31 1.72
N GLY A 78 50.08 -9.04 0.86
CA GLY A 78 49.61 -8.53 -0.43
C GLY A 78 48.41 -9.29 -0.99
N PHE A 79 48.03 -8.98 -2.22
CA PHE A 79 46.98 -9.68 -2.96
C PHE A 79 47.60 -10.66 -3.98
N ALA A 80 46.85 -11.66 -4.45
CA ALA A 80 47.27 -12.58 -5.50
C ALA A 80 46.06 -13.25 -6.19
N THR A 81 46.28 -13.82 -7.39
CA THR A 81 45.25 -14.46 -8.23
C THR A 81 45.24 -15.99 -8.19
N ASP A 82 46.17 -16.63 -7.47
CA ASP A 82 46.34 -18.10 -7.48
C ASP A 82 45.22 -18.83 -6.71
N TRP A 83 44.77 -19.95 -7.28
CA TRP A 83 43.78 -20.89 -6.74
C TRP A 83 44.20 -21.57 -5.44
N SER A 84 45.50 -21.53 -5.09
CA SER A 84 46.01 -22.06 -3.82
C SER A 84 45.63 -21.22 -2.60
N PHE A 85 45.14 -19.98 -2.79
CA PHE A 85 44.76 -19.09 -1.69
C PHE A 85 43.29 -19.25 -1.30
N LYS A 86 43.06 -19.96 -0.19
CA LYS A 86 41.76 -19.99 0.50
C LYS A 86 41.54 -18.67 1.25
N SER A 87 41.23 -17.61 0.51
CA SER A 87 40.63 -16.36 1.00
C SER A 87 41.07 -15.83 2.38
N GLU A 88 42.08 -14.96 2.41
CA GLU A 88 42.59 -14.38 3.67
C GLU A 88 42.42 -12.86 3.80
N ILE A 89 41.55 -12.21 3.01
CA ILE A 89 41.26 -10.79 3.28
C ILE A 89 40.53 -10.74 4.62
N ARG A 90 41.24 -10.23 5.62
CA ARG A 90 40.82 -10.08 7.01
C ARG A 90 41.07 -8.65 7.44
N PHE A 91 40.26 -8.17 8.38
CA PHE A 91 40.48 -6.90 9.06
C PHE A 91 40.96 -7.21 10.48
N PRO A 92 42.27 -7.38 10.71
CA PRO A 92 42.80 -7.89 11.98
C PRO A 92 42.49 -6.97 13.16
N ASP A 93 42.35 -5.68 12.90
CA ASP A 93 42.05 -4.63 13.89
C ASP A 93 40.55 -4.36 14.02
N LYS A 94 39.69 -5.19 13.42
CA LYS A 94 38.23 -5.04 13.46
C LYS A 94 37.55 -6.30 13.94
N SER A 95 36.55 -6.12 14.80
CA SER A 95 35.67 -7.21 15.20
C SER A 95 34.74 -7.59 14.05
N ASN A 96 34.19 -8.80 14.10
CA ASN A 96 33.17 -9.23 13.14
C ASN A 96 31.96 -8.30 13.17
N ASN A 97 31.56 -7.81 14.34
CA ASN A 97 30.44 -6.90 14.49
C ASN A 97 30.73 -5.51 13.89
N GLU A 98 31.96 -5.00 14.00
CA GLU A 98 32.36 -3.79 13.28
C GLU A 98 32.27 -3.97 11.76
N ILE A 99 32.76 -5.08 11.21
CA ILE A 99 32.70 -5.37 9.77
C ILE A 99 31.24 -5.55 9.31
N HIS A 100 30.41 -6.20 10.13
CA HIS A 100 28.99 -6.40 9.86
C HIS A 100 28.22 -5.06 9.85
N ASN A 101 28.43 -4.22 10.86
CA ASN A 101 27.79 -2.90 10.98
C ASN A 101 28.24 -1.95 9.90
N TRP A 102 29.54 -1.98 9.58
CA TRP A 102 30.07 -1.43 8.35
C TRP A 102 29.10 -1.97 7.28
N LEU A 103 29.13 -3.26 6.90
CA LEU A 103 28.43 -3.79 5.69
C LEU A 103 26.96 -3.37 5.53
N ILE A 104 26.19 -3.26 6.61
CA ILE A 104 24.80 -2.77 6.60
C ILE A 104 24.69 -1.39 5.93
N GLU A 105 25.67 -0.49 6.09
CA GLU A 105 25.60 0.89 5.63
C GLU A 105 25.73 1.07 4.10
N TRP A 106 26.39 0.16 3.38
CA TRP A 106 26.52 0.26 1.91
C TRP A 106 26.28 -1.03 1.13
N TYR A 107 26.29 -2.21 1.75
CA TYR A 107 26.17 -3.47 1.02
C TYR A 107 24.67 -3.78 0.82
N PRO A 108 24.20 -3.91 -0.43
CA PRO A 108 22.77 -3.99 -0.74
C PRO A 108 22.09 -5.20 -0.09
N GLY A 109 22.80 -6.31 0.09
CA GLY A 109 22.27 -7.51 0.75
C GLY A 109 22.19 -7.45 2.28
N LYS A 110 22.64 -6.36 2.92
CA LYS A 110 22.73 -6.25 4.39
C LYS A 110 21.84 -5.16 4.98
N GLU A 111 21.15 -4.38 4.16
CA GLU A 111 20.37 -3.20 4.58
C GLU A 111 19.26 -3.47 5.63
N ASN A 112 18.74 -4.70 5.65
CA ASN A 112 17.67 -5.14 6.55
C ASN A 112 18.19 -5.86 7.80
N GLU A 113 19.49 -6.09 7.92
CA GLU A 113 20.07 -6.70 9.11
C GLU A 113 20.23 -5.66 10.22
N ARG A 114 20.06 -6.10 11.48
CA ARG A 114 20.32 -5.24 12.64
C ARG A 114 21.80 -5.13 12.90
N GLN A 115 22.22 -3.94 13.36
CA GLN A 115 23.56 -3.74 13.88
C GLN A 115 23.81 -4.63 15.11
N LYS A 116 25.08 -5.01 15.29
CA LYS A 116 25.57 -5.85 16.39
C LYS A 116 26.71 -5.14 17.08
N TYR A 117 26.78 -5.21 18.39
CA TYR A 117 27.81 -4.52 19.17
C TYR A 117 28.36 -5.46 20.23
N ASP A 118 29.69 -5.49 20.34
CA ASP A 118 30.38 -6.26 21.38
C ASP A 118 30.37 -5.48 22.70
N GLY A 119 30.18 -6.17 23.83
CA GLY A 119 30.39 -5.61 25.16
C GLY A 119 29.51 -4.40 25.50
N VAL A 120 28.26 -4.37 25.00
CA VAL A 120 27.32 -3.26 25.23
C VAL A 120 27.14 -2.99 26.73
N LYS A 121 27.33 -1.74 27.14
CA LYS A 121 27.07 -1.26 28.52
C LYS A 121 26.03 -0.15 28.51
N LEU A 122 25.07 -0.22 29.44
CA LEU A 122 24.16 0.90 29.68
C LEU A 122 24.76 1.87 30.70
N VAL A 123 24.63 3.14 30.41
CA VAL A 123 24.98 4.25 31.30
C VAL A 123 23.78 5.17 31.42
N ALA A 124 23.50 5.68 32.62
CA ALA A 124 22.48 6.72 32.79
C ALA A 124 22.87 7.94 31.93
N ASP A 125 21.88 8.59 31.33
CA ASP A 125 22.13 9.81 30.57
C ASP A 125 22.57 10.94 31.50
N GLU A 126 23.57 11.71 31.05
CA GLU A 126 24.21 12.75 31.87
C GLU A 126 23.29 13.96 32.10
N LYS A 127 22.29 14.16 31.23
CA LYS A 127 21.33 15.27 31.30
C LYS A 127 20.00 14.86 31.91
N ASP A 128 19.63 13.59 31.80
CA ASP A 128 18.39 13.02 32.31
C ASP A 128 18.61 11.62 32.89
N SER A 129 18.73 11.53 34.21
CA SER A 129 19.01 10.26 34.90
C SER A 129 17.89 9.21 34.77
N THR A 130 16.73 9.57 34.23
CA THR A 130 15.65 8.62 33.91
C THR A 130 15.85 7.92 32.56
N LYS A 131 16.76 8.42 31.73
CA LYS A 131 17.12 7.86 30.43
C LYS A 131 18.42 7.08 30.52
N TRP A 132 18.56 6.12 29.63
CA TRP A 132 19.73 5.26 29.53
C TRP A 132 20.31 5.35 28.13
N ASN A 133 21.64 5.42 28.03
CA ASN A 133 22.40 5.37 26.80
C ASN A 133 23.14 4.05 26.70
N ALA A 134 23.34 3.54 25.48
CA ALA A 134 24.16 2.35 25.24
C ALA A 134 25.54 2.74 24.72
N LYS A 135 26.60 2.12 25.26
CA LYS A 135 27.98 2.27 24.80
C LYS A 135 28.53 0.94 24.29
N ASP A 136 29.30 0.99 23.21
CA ASP A 136 30.04 -0.16 22.68
C ASP A 136 31.27 -0.50 23.56
N SER A 137 31.98 -1.60 23.23
CA SER A 137 33.19 -2.03 23.95
C SER A 137 34.32 -1.00 23.97
N SER A 138 34.32 -0.05 23.01
CA SER A 138 35.30 1.04 22.91
C SER A 138 34.87 2.27 23.72
N GLY A 139 33.68 2.26 24.31
CA GLY A 139 33.12 3.35 25.11
C GLY A 139 32.37 4.40 24.30
N ASN A 140 32.18 4.20 22.99
CA ASN A 140 31.44 5.12 22.14
C ASN A 140 29.93 4.94 22.35
N VAL A 141 29.18 6.04 22.36
CA VAL A 141 27.71 6.01 22.46
C VAL A 141 27.11 5.52 21.13
N ILE A 142 26.27 4.49 21.22
CA ILE A 142 25.51 3.94 20.09
C ILE A 142 24.30 4.83 19.82
N LYS A 143 24.08 5.20 18.56
CA LYS A 143 23.06 6.17 18.13
C LYS A 143 22.35 5.68 16.87
N ASN A 144 21.07 6.04 16.73
CA ASN A 144 20.20 5.68 15.60
C ASN A 144 20.27 4.19 15.21
N SER A 145 20.35 3.31 16.20
CA SER A 145 20.73 1.92 15.98
C SER A 145 20.07 0.96 16.96
N TRP A 146 19.91 -0.29 16.52
CA TRP A 146 19.44 -1.38 17.35
C TRP A 146 20.52 -1.82 18.34
N VAL A 147 20.11 -2.08 19.58
CA VAL A 147 21.00 -2.51 20.67
C VAL A 147 20.49 -3.82 21.23
N ASN A 148 21.25 -4.91 21.09
CA ASN A 148 20.91 -6.20 21.71
C ASN A 148 21.66 -6.38 23.02
N ARG A 149 20.95 -6.70 24.11
CA ARG A 149 21.51 -6.90 25.45
C ARG A 149 21.50 -8.36 25.92
N GLY A 150 21.22 -9.30 25.02
CA GLY A 150 21.06 -10.72 25.36
C GLY A 150 19.71 -11.05 25.99
N THR A 151 19.13 -10.14 26.78
CA THR A 151 17.74 -10.26 27.27
C THR A 151 16.73 -9.86 26.20
N GLY A 152 17.05 -8.84 25.41
CA GLY A 152 16.23 -8.41 24.27
C GLY A 152 16.81 -7.20 23.53
N TYR A 153 16.09 -6.76 22.50
CA TYR A 153 16.48 -5.63 21.65
C TYR A 153 15.94 -4.30 22.18
N HIS A 154 16.71 -3.24 22.00
CA HIS A 154 16.36 -1.85 22.31
C HIS A 154 16.72 -1.01 21.08
N PHE A 155 16.32 0.26 21.05
CA PHE A 155 16.72 1.19 19.99
C PHE A 155 17.24 2.49 20.59
N ALA A 156 18.42 2.94 20.16
CA ALA A 156 19.00 4.21 20.56
C ALA A 156 18.65 5.31 19.54
N ASP A 157 18.23 6.48 20.02
CA ASP A 157 17.94 7.65 19.20
C ASP A 157 19.20 8.38 18.71
N ALA A 158 19.05 9.59 18.14
CA ALA A 158 20.15 10.37 17.58
C ALA A 158 21.11 10.90 18.66
N GLU A 159 20.60 11.08 19.87
CA GLU A 159 21.36 11.50 21.04
C GLU A 159 22.03 10.30 21.74
N GLY A 160 21.49 9.09 21.52
CA GLY A 160 21.96 7.82 22.05
C GLY A 160 21.07 7.25 23.15
N ALA A 161 19.97 7.93 23.47
CA ALA A 161 19.03 7.52 24.50
C ALA A 161 18.17 6.37 23.98
N LEU A 162 17.96 5.38 24.85
CA LEU A 162 17.13 4.23 24.55
C LEU A 162 15.66 4.63 24.54
N LEU A 163 14.99 4.33 23.44
CA LEU A 163 13.59 4.62 23.23
C LEU A 163 12.68 3.76 24.12
N THR A 164 11.55 4.33 24.50
CA THR A 164 10.47 3.68 25.24
C THR A 164 9.12 3.91 24.55
N GLY A 165 8.12 3.10 24.87
CA GLY A 165 6.77 3.21 24.31
C GLY A 165 6.68 2.85 22.83
N ARG A 166 5.61 3.31 22.18
CA ARG A 166 5.35 3.06 20.75
C ARG A 166 6.26 3.93 19.88
N GLN A 167 6.97 3.33 18.93
CA GLN A 167 7.91 4.00 18.05
C GLN A 167 7.78 3.52 16.61
N ASP A 168 7.88 4.44 15.65
CA ASP A 168 7.92 4.11 14.22
C ASP A 168 9.35 4.24 13.70
N ILE A 169 9.96 3.12 13.34
CA ILE A 169 11.35 3.01 12.93
C ILE A 169 11.40 2.38 11.53
N LYS A 170 11.88 3.15 10.55
CA LYS A 170 12.00 2.71 9.14
C LYS A 170 10.69 2.12 8.57
N GLY A 171 9.56 2.76 8.86
CA GLY A 171 8.24 2.36 8.35
C GLY A 171 7.58 1.18 9.08
N LYS A 172 8.19 0.65 10.15
CA LYS A 172 7.59 -0.37 11.02
C LYS A 172 7.34 0.21 12.41
N THR A 173 6.23 -0.20 13.02
CA THR A 173 5.89 0.19 14.39
C THR A 173 6.43 -0.85 15.37
N TYR A 174 7.07 -0.41 16.44
CA TYR A 174 7.57 -1.24 17.53
C TYR A 174 7.04 -0.72 18.87
N TYR A 175 7.05 -1.57 19.89
CA TYR A 175 6.76 -1.15 21.26
C TYR A 175 7.94 -1.48 22.17
N PHE A 176 8.39 -0.52 22.96
CA PHE A 176 9.46 -0.68 23.93
C PHE A 176 8.89 -0.51 25.34
N HIS A 177 9.29 -1.38 26.27
CA HIS A 177 8.79 -1.37 27.64
C HIS A 177 9.03 0.02 28.28
N PRO A 178 8.01 0.68 28.86
CA PRO A 178 8.13 2.05 29.36
C PRO A 178 9.27 2.28 30.36
N THR A 179 9.56 1.27 31.18
CA THR A 179 10.59 1.35 32.24
C THR A 179 12.00 0.96 31.79
N TYR A 180 12.13 -0.02 30.90
CA TYR A 180 13.42 -0.67 30.62
C TYR A 180 13.88 -0.48 29.18
N GLY A 181 13.01 0.00 28.28
CA GLY A 181 13.31 0.23 26.87
C GLY A 181 13.49 -1.05 26.04
N GLU A 182 13.17 -2.21 26.60
CA GLU A 182 13.25 -3.49 25.90
C GLU A 182 12.06 -3.67 24.96
N MET A 183 12.33 -4.06 23.72
CA MET A 183 11.33 -4.27 22.67
C MET A 183 10.42 -5.44 23.03
N VAL A 184 9.12 -5.18 23.01
CA VAL A 184 8.09 -6.18 23.19
C VAL A 184 8.02 -7.05 21.93
N THR A 185 8.09 -8.36 22.12
CA THR A 185 8.03 -9.36 21.04
C THR A 185 7.00 -10.46 21.31
N VAL A 186 6.39 -10.44 22.50
CA VAL A 186 5.49 -11.51 22.95
C VAL A 186 4.08 -11.23 22.43
N ASN A 187 3.49 -12.21 21.77
CA ASN A 187 2.09 -12.17 21.33
C ASN A 187 1.12 -12.17 22.52
N GLY A 188 0.03 -11.43 22.42
CA GLY A 188 -0.93 -11.24 23.50
C GLY A 188 -0.39 -10.36 24.64
N SER A 189 0.55 -9.46 24.37
CA SER A 189 1.02 -8.50 25.38
C SER A 189 -0.05 -7.45 25.66
N GLU A 190 -0.38 -7.25 26.93
CA GLU A 190 -1.28 -6.19 27.36
C GLU A 190 -0.51 -4.88 27.54
N ILE A 191 -0.96 -3.83 26.86
CA ILE A 191 -0.39 -2.49 26.87
C ILE A 191 -1.56 -1.51 26.96
N ASP A 192 -1.62 -0.73 28.04
CA ASP A 192 -2.68 0.24 28.30
C ASP A 192 -4.10 -0.36 28.17
N GLY A 193 -4.29 -1.58 28.70
CA GLY A 193 -5.58 -2.29 28.70
C GLY A 193 -5.98 -2.90 27.35
N LYS A 194 -5.06 -2.92 26.36
CA LYS A 194 -5.28 -3.49 25.03
C LYS A 194 -4.24 -4.56 24.73
N TYR A 195 -4.64 -5.57 23.97
CA TYR A 195 -3.77 -6.68 23.60
C TYR A 195 -3.18 -6.46 22.20
N TYR A 196 -1.90 -6.81 22.04
CA TYR A 196 -1.16 -6.66 20.79
C TYR A 196 -0.34 -7.91 20.48
N ASN A 197 -0.16 -8.16 19.18
CA ASN A 197 0.70 -9.21 18.65
C ASN A 197 1.86 -8.59 17.85
N PHE A 198 2.98 -9.31 17.78
CA PHE A 198 4.22 -8.86 17.18
C PHE A 198 4.80 -9.95 16.26
N ASN A 199 5.43 -9.52 15.17
CA ASN A 199 6.20 -10.41 14.30
C ASN A 199 7.50 -10.84 14.98
N ASP A 200 8.20 -11.82 14.41
CA ASP A 200 9.50 -12.30 14.92
C ASP A 200 10.57 -11.20 14.98
N ASP A 201 10.47 -10.19 14.11
CA ASP A 201 11.33 -9.01 14.16
C ASP A 201 10.89 -7.98 15.22
N GLY A 202 9.82 -8.24 15.98
CA GLY A 202 9.23 -7.35 16.99
C GLY A 202 8.37 -6.23 16.42
N SER A 203 8.15 -6.17 15.11
CA SER A 203 7.22 -5.19 14.55
C SER A 203 5.77 -5.55 14.88
N LEU A 204 4.97 -4.53 15.19
CA LEU A 204 3.56 -4.67 15.54
C LEU A 204 2.76 -5.26 14.37
N GLN A 205 2.04 -6.36 14.62
CA GLN A 205 1.10 -6.92 13.66
C GLN A 205 -0.11 -6.00 13.48
N LYS A 206 -0.48 -5.73 12.23
CA LYS A 206 -1.64 -4.90 11.85
C LYS A 206 -2.39 -5.60 10.73
N SER A 207 -3.72 -5.63 10.81
CA SER A 207 -4.59 -6.33 9.84
C SER A 207 -4.10 -7.76 9.57
N ALA A 208 -3.82 -8.50 10.64
CA ALA A 208 -3.13 -9.78 10.57
C ALA A 208 -3.68 -10.79 11.58
N TRP A 209 -3.67 -12.05 11.16
CA TRP A 209 -4.06 -13.19 11.99
C TRP A 209 -2.88 -13.70 12.81
N GLN A 210 -3.15 -14.07 14.05
CA GLN A 210 -2.24 -14.82 14.93
C GLN A 210 -3.04 -15.92 15.62
N GLY A 211 -2.95 -17.13 15.08
CA GLY A 211 -3.83 -18.24 15.49
C GLY A 211 -5.29 -17.87 15.28
N ASP A 212 -6.07 -17.93 16.35
CA ASP A 212 -7.51 -17.63 16.35
C ASP A 212 -7.83 -16.15 16.66
N THR A 213 -6.80 -15.33 16.85
CA THR A 213 -6.93 -13.90 17.12
C THR A 213 -6.62 -13.08 15.88
N TYR A 214 -7.18 -11.87 15.80
CA TYR A 214 -6.92 -10.95 14.70
C TYR A 214 -6.60 -9.55 15.24
N SER A 215 -5.50 -8.97 14.76
CA SER A 215 -5.13 -7.57 15.02
C SER A 215 -5.74 -6.66 13.95
N ASP A 216 -6.44 -5.62 14.37
CA ASP A 216 -7.01 -4.61 13.47
C ASP A 216 -5.95 -3.71 12.82
N ALA A 217 -6.38 -2.72 12.02
CA ALA A 217 -5.47 -1.80 11.33
C ALA A 217 -4.60 -0.95 12.29
N SER A 218 -5.03 -0.77 13.54
CA SER A 218 -4.26 -0.08 14.58
C SER A 218 -3.25 -1.02 15.29
N GLY A 219 -3.45 -2.32 15.14
CA GLY A 219 -2.70 -3.43 15.72
C GLY A 219 -3.36 -4.07 16.95
N VAL A 220 -4.49 -3.53 17.40
CA VAL A 220 -5.21 -4.01 18.58
C VAL A 220 -5.90 -5.33 18.26
N VAL A 221 -5.72 -6.32 19.12
CA VAL A 221 -6.41 -7.61 19.00
C VAL A 221 -7.89 -7.43 19.28
N ILE A 222 -8.73 -7.89 18.35
CA ILE A 222 -10.19 -7.78 18.45
C ILE A 222 -10.70 -8.67 19.57
N LYS A 223 -11.35 -8.08 20.57
CA LYS A 223 -11.87 -8.79 21.74
C LYS A 223 -13.21 -9.48 21.48
N GLU A 224 -14.19 -8.74 20.97
CA GLU A 224 -15.58 -9.19 20.83
C GLU A 224 -16.20 -8.69 19.53
N GLY A 225 -17.26 -9.37 19.09
CA GLY A 225 -18.23 -8.87 18.11
C GLY A 225 -17.97 -9.29 16.67
N TRP A 226 -18.88 -8.86 15.80
CA TRP A 226 -18.83 -9.17 14.37
C TRP A 226 -17.79 -8.33 13.63
N LYS A 227 -17.05 -8.97 12.73
CA LYS A 227 -16.07 -8.32 11.86
C LYS A 227 -16.08 -8.90 10.47
N GLU A 228 -16.01 -8.01 9.50
CA GLU A 228 -15.70 -8.36 8.13
C GLU A 228 -14.18 -8.24 7.93
N ILE A 229 -13.54 -9.33 7.50
CA ILE A 229 -12.11 -9.39 7.19
C ILE A 229 -11.98 -10.07 5.83
N ASP A 230 -11.41 -9.37 4.85
CA ASP A 230 -11.22 -9.86 3.48
C ASP A 230 -12.50 -10.45 2.83
N GLY A 231 -13.63 -9.76 3.01
CA GLY A 231 -14.94 -10.15 2.46
C GLY A 231 -15.59 -11.36 3.15
N LYS A 232 -15.05 -11.80 4.30
CA LYS A 232 -15.59 -12.88 5.12
C LYS A 232 -16.04 -12.34 6.47
N ILE A 233 -17.12 -12.91 6.98
CA ILE A 233 -17.72 -12.50 8.25
C ILE A 233 -17.26 -13.45 9.36
N TYR A 234 -16.77 -12.86 10.44
CA TYR A 234 -16.27 -13.53 11.63
C TYR A 234 -16.98 -12.98 12.86
N TYR A 235 -17.12 -13.80 13.88
CA TYR A 235 -17.60 -13.37 15.18
C TYR A 235 -16.53 -13.67 16.22
N PHE A 236 -16.09 -12.66 16.95
CA PHE A 236 -15.07 -12.79 17.99
C PHE A 236 -15.71 -12.86 19.37
N GLN A 237 -15.19 -13.76 20.20
CA GLN A 237 -15.51 -13.87 21.61
C GLN A 237 -14.25 -14.10 22.42
N ASN A 238 -14.04 -13.28 23.45
CA ASN A 238 -12.86 -13.31 24.31
C ASN A 238 -11.55 -13.43 23.50
N TYR A 239 -11.36 -12.50 22.57
CA TYR A 239 -10.23 -12.36 21.64
C TYR A 239 -10.12 -13.40 20.52
N ASN A 240 -10.93 -14.45 20.55
CA ASN A 240 -10.82 -15.56 19.62
C ASN A 240 -12.00 -15.61 18.66
N VAL A 241 -11.74 -16.04 17.44
CA VAL A 241 -12.80 -16.31 16.48
C VAL A 241 -13.67 -17.48 16.94
N ASN A 242 -14.99 -17.32 16.85
CA ASN A 242 -15.94 -18.37 17.14
C ASN A 242 -15.96 -19.41 16.01
N LYS A 243 -15.83 -20.68 16.38
CA LYS A 243 -15.85 -21.83 15.46
C LYS A 243 -17.01 -22.79 15.75
N LYS A 244 -17.80 -22.50 16.79
CA LYS A 244 -18.92 -23.34 17.22
C LYS A 244 -20.21 -22.80 16.64
N GLU A 245 -21.19 -23.67 16.46
CA GLU A 245 -22.53 -23.24 16.08
C GLU A 245 -23.12 -22.29 17.14
N ILE A 246 -23.85 -21.27 16.68
CA ILE A 246 -24.64 -20.39 17.55
C ILE A 246 -26.11 -20.68 17.28
N ARG A 247 -26.84 -21.06 18.33
CA ARG A 247 -28.28 -21.37 18.26
C ARG A 247 -29.08 -20.17 18.72
N LEU A 248 -29.86 -19.60 17.80
CA LEU A 248 -30.80 -18.51 18.05
C LEU A 248 -32.20 -19.13 18.19
N GLU A 249 -32.47 -19.66 19.39
CA GLU A 249 -33.69 -20.44 19.69
C GLU A 249 -34.97 -19.62 19.47
N ASP A 250 -34.94 -18.33 19.79
CA ASP A 250 -36.03 -17.37 19.59
C ASP A 250 -36.35 -17.12 18.11
N GLN A 251 -35.40 -17.39 17.21
CA GLN A 251 -35.52 -17.18 15.76
C GLN A 251 -35.62 -18.49 14.97
N ASN A 252 -35.54 -19.65 15.64
CA ASN A 252 -35.44 -20.97 15.00
C ASN A 252 -34.31 -21.03 13.96
N ILE A 253 -33.12 -20.52 14.32
CA ILE A 253 -31.94 -20.45 13.43
C ILE A 253 -30.69 -21.01 14.14
N ILE A 254 -29.88 -21.77 13.41
CA ILE A 254 -28.50 -22.14 13.77
C ILE A 254 -27.56 -21.44 12.81
N LEU A 255 -26.58 -20.71 13.33
CA LEU A 255 -25.47 -20.14 12.57
C LEU A 255 -24.30 -21.12 12.55
N HIS A 256 -23.80 -21.43 11.36
CA HIS A 256 -22.72 -22.40 11.13
C HIS A 256 -21.43 -21.70 10.75
N PHE A 257 -20.35 -22.05 11.44
CA PHE A 257 -19.02 -21.50 11.22
C PHE A 257 -18.06 -22.60 10.72
N SER A 258 -17.13 -22.23 9.86
CA SER A 258 -16.02 -23.11 9.45
C SER A 258 -15.04 -23.38 10.60
N ASP A 259 -14.13 -24.32 10.37
CA ASP A 259 -12.97 -24.61 11.23
C ASP A 259 -12.04 -23.40 11.44
N LYS A 260 -12.08 -22.42 10.52
CA LYS A 260 -11.39 -21.14 10.60
C LYS A 260 -12.26 -20.00 11.16
N GLY A 261 -13.49 -20.29 11.55
CA GLY A 261 -14.40 -19.35 12.19
C GLY A 261 -15.12 -18.37 11.25
N VAL A 262 -15.08 -18.63 9.94
CA VAL A 262 -15.90 -17.89 8.95
C VAL A 262 -17.36 -18.32 9.11
N LEU A 263 -18.28 -17.36 9.18
CA LEU A 263 -19.72 -17.63 9.08
C LEU A 263 -20.06 -18.05 7.64
N GLU A 264 -20.59 -19.26 7.47
CA GLU A 264 -20.83 -19.83 6.13
C GLU A 264 -22.31 -19.93 5.78
N ARG A 265 -23.13 -20.39 6.73
CA ARG A 265 -24.54 -20.69 6.48
C ARG A 265 -25.42 -20.63 7.72
N ALA A 266 -26.72 -20.63 7.51
CA ALA A 266 -27.75 -20.83 8.51
C ALA A 266 -28.59 -22.09 8.22
N SER A 267 -29.17 -22.68 9.27
CA SER A 267 -30.19 -23.74 9.16
C SER A 267 -31.32 -23.54 10.18
N ARG A 268 -32.46 -24.20 9.98
CA ARG A 268 -33.51 -24.26 11.00
C ARG A 268 -33.12 -25.21 12.13
N ILE A 269 -33.55 -24.93 13.36
CA ILE A 269 -33.22 -25.75 14.54
C ILE A 269 -33.96 -27.10 14.48
N ASN A 270 -35.20 -27.08 14.01
CA ASN A 270 -36.05 -28.25 13.84
C ASN A 270 -35.66 -29.14 12.63
N GLY A 271 -34.64 -28.74 11.85
CA GLY A 271 -34.20 -29.48 10.66
C GLY A 271 -35.08 -29.30 9.43
N GLU A 272 -36.05 -28.38 9.45
CA GLU A 272 -36.86 -28.06 8.27
C GLU A 272 -36.02 -27.50 7.13
N ALA A 273 -36.43 -27.82 5.91
CA ALA A 273 -35.81 -27.28 4.70
C ALA A 273 -36.02 -25.76 4.63
N ILE A 274 -35.03 -25.06 4.08
CA ILE A 274 -35.10 -23.63 3.81
C ILE A 274 -35.65 -23.46 2.39
N ASP A 275 -36.73 -22.68 2.25
CA ASP A 275 -37.38 -22.41 0.96
C ASP A 275 -37.36 -20.92 0.58
N SER A 276 -36.83 -20.08 1.46
CA SER A 276 -36.80 -18.62 1.38
C SER A 276 -35.54 -18.06 2.05
N ASP A 277 -35.19 -16.81 1.75
CA ASP A 277 -34.05 -16.16 2.39
C ASP A 277 -34.27 -16.06 3.91
N ILE A 278 -33.20 -16.26 4.69
CA ILE A 278 -33.23 -16.22 6.16
C ILE A 278 -32.62 -14.91 6.63
N TYR A 279 -33.25 -14.31 7.64
CA TYR A 279 -32.78 -13.10 8.28
C TYR A 279 -32.57 -13.39 9.76
N ALA A 280 -31.32 -13.32 10.22
CA ALA A 280 -30.96 -13.51 11.62
C ALA A 280 -30.50 -12.19 12.23
N SER A 281 -31.01 -11.87 13.41
CA SER A 281 -30.58 -10.72 14.21
C SER A 281 -29.78 -11.23 15.40
N PHE A 282 -28.52 -10.80 15.52
CA PHE A 282 -27.66 -11.19 16.64
C PHE A 282 -26.64 -10.10 16.94
N GLU A 283 -26.49 -9.71 18.21
CA GLU A 283 -25.54 -8.68 18.66
C GLU A 283 -25.67 -7.37 17.84
N ASN A 284 -26.92 -6.90 17.66
CA ASN A 284 -27.28 -5.71 16.87
C ASN A 284 -26.88 -5.75 15.38
N LYS A 285 -26.51 -6.91 14.86
CA LYS A 285 -26.24 -7.11 13.43
C LYS A 285 -27.34 -7.94 12.79
N ARG A 286 -27.64 -7.61 11.54
CA ARG A 286 -28.57 -8.34 10.68
C ARG A 286 -27.78 -9.15 9.67
N LEU A 287 -27.93 -10.46 9.71
CA LEU A 287 -27.26 -11.42 8.85
C LEU A 287 -28.29 -11.99 7.88
N VAL A 288 -27.93 -12.04 6.60
CA VAL A 288 -28.86 -12.46 5.55
C VAL A 288 -28.31 -13.67 4.83
N PHE A 289 -29.13 -14.70 4.70
CA PHE A 289 -28.77 -15.95 4.06
C PHE A 289 -29.71 -16.23 2.89
N ASN A 290 -29.18 -16.83 1.85
CA ASN A 290 -29.95 -17.29 0.71
C ASN A 290 -30.86 -18.45 1.10
N LYS A 291 -31.84 -18.77 0.25
CA LYS A 291 -32.70 -19.96 0.40
C LYS A 291 -31.96 -21.31 0.50
N ASP A 292 -30.69 -21.39 0.12
CA ASP A 292 -29.85 -22.59 0.32
C ASP A 292 -29.11 -22.58 1.67
N GLY A 293 -29.37 -21.57 2.50
CA GLY A 293 -28.74 -21.33 3.79
C GLY A 293 -27.42 -20.58 3.71
N SER A 294 -26.79 -20.39 2.55
CA SER A 294 -25.50 -19.70 2.45
C SER A 294 -25.59 -18.20 2.80
N ILE A 295 -24.59 -17.65 3.48
CA ILE A 295 -24.55 -16.21 3.79
C ILE A 295 -24.47 -15.37 2.51
N TRP A 296 -25.15 -14.22 2.50
CA TRP A 296 -24.94 -13.20 1.47
C TRP A 296 -23.51 -12.68 1.52
N LYS A 297 -22.94 -12.43 0.34
CA LYS A 297 -21.62 -11.80 0.25
C LYS A 297 -21.75 -10.34 0.65
N THR A 298 -20.72 -9.79 1.28
CA THR A 298 -20.63 -8.35 1.47
C THR A 298 -20.41 -7.67 0.12
N GLY A 299 -21.03 -6.51 -0.08
CA GLY A 299 -21.16 -5.87 -1.39
C GLY A 299 -22.43 -6.28 -2.14
N ILE A 300 -22.29 -6.53 -3.45
CA ILE A 300 -23.43 -6.73 -4.36
C ILE A 300 -23.71 -8.23 -4.56
N ASN A 301 -24.98 -8.61 -4.41
CA ASN A 301 -25.51 -9.96 -4.63
C ASN A 301 -26.54 -9.92 -5.76
N LYS A 302 -26.46 -10.88 -6.71
CA LYS A 302 -27.43 -10.98 -7.79
C LYS A 302 -28.74 -11.61 -7.29
N LYS A 303 -29.88 -10.91 -7.46
CA LYS A 303 -31.21 -11.37 -7.06
C LYS A 303 -32.19 -11.24 -8.22
N GLY A 304 -32.26 -12.28 -9.04
CA GLY A 304 -33.09 -12.27 -10.25
C GLY A 304 -32.60 -11.22 -11.25
N LYS A 305 -33.44 -10.23 -11.55
CA LYS A 305 -33.11 -9.08 -12.39
C LYS A 305 -32.51 -7.90 -11.62
N SER A 306 -32.50 -7.98 -10.29
CA SER A 306 -32.05 -6.93 -9.39
C SER A 306 -30.66 -7.22 -8.84
N GLN A 307 -29.99 -6.18 -8.35
CA GLN A 307 -28.80 -6.27 -7.53
C GLN A 307 -29.14 -5.87 -6.10
N ALA A 308 -28.86 -6.75 -5.14
CA ALA A 308 -29.08 -6.48 -3.72
C ALA A 308 -27.75 -6.17 -3.03
N TYR A 309 -27.71 -5.09 -2.27
CA TYR A 309 -26.55 -4.71 -1.48
C TYR A 309 -26.66 -5.22 -0.05
N TYR A 310 -25.54 -5.70 0.47
CA TYR A 310 -25.42 -6.09 1.86
C TYR A 310 -24.03 -5.74 2.40
N SER A 311 -23.97 -5.23 3.62
CA SER A 311 -22.75 -5.21 4.41
C SER A 311 -23.08 -5.50 5.86
N LEU A 312 -22.08 -5.92 6.62
CA LEU A 312 -22.25 -6.13 8.06
C LEU A 312 -22.60 -4.82 8.79
N GLU A 313 -22.21 -3.66 8.24
CA GLU A 313 -22.48 -2.36 8.86
C GLU A 313 -23.85 -1.80 8.49
N ASP A 314 -24.20 -1.82 7.20
CA ASP A 314 -25.42 -1.20 6.70
C ASP A 314 -26.64 -2.15 6.68
N GLY A 315 -26.40 -3.47 6.72
CA GLY A 315 -27.44 -4.49 6.53
C GLY A 315 -27.94 -4.58 5.08
N ASP A 316 -29.14 -5.15 4.91
CA ASP A 316 -29.82 -5.45 3.64
C ASP A 316 -30.83 -4.38 3.19
N PHE A 317 -30.99 -3.28 3.94
CA PHE A 317 -31.97 -2.23 3.65
C PHE A 317 -31.33 -0.86 3.34
N TYR A 318 -30.05 -0.83 3.02
CA TYR A 318 -29.33 0.40 2.73
C TYR A 318 -30.02 1.21 1.61
N THR A 319 -30.20 2.51 1.84
CA THR A 319 -30.74 3.44 0.83
C THR A 319 -29.77 4.60 0.66
N GLY A 320 -29.42 4.89 -0.60
CA GLY A 320 -28.52 5.98 -0.96
C GLY A 320 -27.35 5.54 -1.84
N TRP A 321 -26.37 6.45 -1.95
CA TRP A 321 -25.18 6.28 -2.78
C TRP A 321 -24.10 5.47 -2.07
N LYS A 322 -23.64 4.37 -2.67
CA LYS A 322 -22.54 3.57 -2.15
C LYS A 322 -21.39 3.47 -3.15
N MET A 323 -20.17 3.69 -2.67
CA MET A 323 -18.95 3.32 -3.40
C MET A 323 -18.61 1.87 -3.09
N ILE A 324 -18.43 1.06 -4.14
CA ILE A 324 -18.02 -0.35 -4.03
C ILE A 324 -16.90 -0.55 -5.05
N GLY A 325 -15.69 -0.79 -4.55
CA GLY A 325 -14.48 -0.64 -5.36
C GLY A 325 -14.31 0.80 -5.82
N ASP A 326 -14.09 1.01 -7.12
CA ASP A 326 -13.96 2.34 -7.73
C ASP A 326 -15.25 2.82 -8.42
N LYS A 327 -16.35 2.07 -8.26
CA LYS A 327 -17.65 2.32 -8.88
C LYS A 327 -18.66 2.80 -7.87
N ARG A 328 -19.61 3.61 -8.34
CA ARG A 328 -20.67 4.17 -7.51
C ARG A 328 -22.01 3.60 -7.92
N TYR A 329 -22.81 3.23 -6.94
CA TYR A 329 -24.12 2.62 -7.09
C TYR A 329 -25.13 3.40 -6.27
N TYR A 330 -26.41 3.25 -6.60
CA TYR A 330 -27.51 3.78 -5.81
C TYR A 330 -28.44 2.63 -5.46
N PHE A 331 -28.80 2.52 -4.18
CA PHE A 331 -29.71 1.50 -3.68
C PHE A 331 -30.94 2.16 -3.06
N ILE A 332 -32.09 1.52 -3.23
CA ILE A 332 -33.35 1.86 -2.58
C ILE A 332 -33.82 0.61 -1.84
N ASN A 333 -33.97 0.70 -0.52
CA ASN A 333 -34.30 -0.45 0.34
C ASN A 333 -33.41 -1.68 0.09
N GLY A 334 -32.12 -1.45 -0.16
CA GLY A 334 -31.13 -2.48 -0.44
C GLY A 334 -31.01 -2.92 -1.90
N TYR A 335 -31.88 -2.44 -2.80
CA TYR A 335 -31.91 -2.90 -4.20
C TYR A 335 -31.50 -1.83 -5.20
N ASN A 336 -30.82 -2.27 -6.25
CA ASN A 336 -30.61 -1.54 -7.50
C ASN A 336 -31.31 -2.33 -8.62
N ASP A 337 -32.22 -1.64 -9.32
CA ASP A 337 -33.11 -2.22 -10.33
C ASP A 337 -32.97 -1.55 -11.70
N THR A 338 -32.10 -0.55 -11.83
CA THR A 338 -31.93 0.26 -13.04
C THR A 338 -30.64 -0.16 -13.74
N PHE A 339 -30.74 -0.63 -14.98
CA PHE A 339 -29.60 -1.11 -15.77
C PHE A 339 -29.74 -0.66 -17.22
N ASN A 340 -28.66 -0.12 -17.79
CA ASN A 340 -28.62 0.49 -19.11
C ASN A 340 -29.72 1.56 -19.33
N ASP A 341 -30.08 2.27 -18.26
CA ASP A 341 -31.19 3.21 -18.27
C ASP A 341 -30.95 4.40 -17.33
N TYR A 342 -31.78 5.43 -17.48
CA TYR A 342 -31.74 6.63 -16.67
C TYR A 342 -32.63 6.51 -15.43
N GLN A 343 -32.18 7.13 -14.34
CA GLN A 343 -32.99 7.30 -13.14
C GLN A 343 -32.86 8.73 -12.62
N ASP A 344 -34.00 9.33 -12.32
CA ASP A 344 -34.06 10.62 -11.62
C ASP A 344 -33.98 10.37 -10.11
N ILE A 345 -32.98 10.95 -9.46
CA ILE A 345 -32.72 10.88 -8.02
C ILE A 345 -32.58 12.32 -7.52
N ASP A 346 -33.50 12.74 -6.65
CA ASP A 346 -33.56 14.10 -6.08
C ASP A 346 -33.52 15.22 -7.15
N GLY A 347 -34.26 15.01 -8.26
CA GLY A 347 -34.34 15.98 -9.36
C GLY A 347 -33.11 16.04 -10.26
N LYS A 348 -32.16 15.09 -10.12
CA LYS A 348 -30.98 14.94 -10.96
C LYS A 348 -31.03 13.63 -11.72
N LYS A 349 -30.67 13.67 -13.00
CA LYS A 349 -30.69 12.50 -13.88
C LYS A 349 -29.34 11.80 -13.89
N TYR A 350 -29.35 10.49 -13.66
CA TYR A 350 -28.17 9.63 -13.71
C TYR A 350 -28.40 8.52 -14.72
N TYR A 351 -27.33 8.04 -15.35
CA TYR A 351 -27.36 6.86 -16.20
C TYR A 351 -26.69 5.70 -15.47
N PHE A 352 -27.38 4.57 -15.38
CA PHE A 352 -26.89 3.34 -14.77
C PHE A 352 -26.51 2.35 -15.87
N HIS A 353 -25.29 1.82 -15.81
CA HIS A 353 -24.76 0.83 -16.75
C HIS A 353 -25.30 -0.58 -16.48
N GLU A 354 -24.99 -1.52 -17.37
CA GLU A 354 -25.38 -2.93 -17.23
C GLU A 354 -24.93 -3.55 -15.90
N ASP A 355 -23.80 -3.09 -15.38
CA ASP A 355 -23.27 -3.55 -14.09
C ASP A 355 -23.92 -2.87 -12.87
N GLY A 356 -24.87 -1.95 -13.08
CA GLY A 356 -25.58 -1.21 -12.04
C GLY A 356 -24.84 0.03 -11.52
N SER A 357 -23.65 0.34 -12.06
CA SER A 357 -22.88 1.52 -11.66
C SER A 357 -23.27 2.76 -12.45
N VAL A 358 -23.02 3.94 -11.89
CA VAL A 358 -23.20 5.23 -12.59
C VAL A 358 -21.88 5.77 -13.11
N ASN A 359 -21.98 6.59 -14.16
CA ASN A 359 -20.82 7.27 -14.76
C ASN A 359 -20.01 8.13 -13.79
N LYS A 360 -18.70 8.16 -14.03
CA LYS A 360 -17.80 9.20 -13.55
C LYS A 360 -17.91 10.43 -14.47
N ALA A 361 -17.26 11.53 -14.08
CA ALA A 361 -17.26 12.76 -14.86
C ALA A 361 -16.75 12.55 -16.29
N GLY A 362 -17.27 13.34 -17.23
CA GLY A 362 -16.76 13.43 -18.59
C GLY A 362 -17.74 13.00 -19.66
N PHE A 363 -17.22 12.86 -20.88
CA PHE A 363 -18.00 12.50 -22.07
C PHE A 363 -18.16 10.99 -22.22
N GLU A 364 -19.35 10.56 -22.63
CA GLU A 364 -19.60 9.18 -23.02
C GLU A 364 -20.59 9.10 -24.18
N LYS A 365 -20.42 8.09 -25.04
CA LYS A 365 -21.35 7.81 -26.13
C LYS A 365 -22.28 6.65 -25.74
N ILE A 366 -23.56 6.95 -25.55
CA ILE A 366 -24.61 5.98 -25.19
C ILE A 366 -25.59 5.90 -26.36
N ASP A 367 -25.82 4.68 -26.88
CA ASP A 367 -26.67 4.43 -28.06
C ASP A 367 -26.38 5.35 -29.25
N GLY A 368 -25.09 5.62 -29.49
CA GLY A 368 -24.63 6.45 -30.61
C GLY A 368 -24.73 7.97 -30.39
N LYS A 369 -25.26 8.43 -29.25
CA LYS A 369 -25.36 9.86 -28.90
C LYS A 369 -24.35 10.22 -27.82
N LEU A 370 -23.77 11.42 -27.92
CA LEU A 370 -22.78 11.91 -26.96
C LEU A 370 -23.48 12.56 -25.76
N TYR A 371 -23.07 12.21 -24.55
CA TYR A 371 -23.53 12.77 -23.29
C TYR A 371 -22.32 13.28 -22.50
N HIS A 372 -22.57 14.19 -21.56
CA HIS A 372 -21.56 14.62 -20.61
C HIS A 372 -22.10 14.54 -19.19
N PHE A 373 -21.27 14.03 -18.28
CA PHE A 373 -21.58 13.86 -16.86
C PHE A 373 -20.70 14.79 -16.02
N ASP A 374 -21.27 15.42 -15.01
CA ASP A 374 -20.47 16.22 -14.07
C ASP A 374 -19.64 15.35 -13.12
N ASN A 375 -18.90 15.99 -12.22
CA ASN A 375 -18.09 15.32 -11.19
C ASN A 375 -18.91 14.42 -10.24
N ASN A 376 -20.22 14.63 -10.17
CA ASN A 376 -21.15 13.82 -9.42
C ASN A 376 -21.90 12.84 -10.31
N GLY A 377 -21.50 12.59 -11.55
CA GLY A 377 -22.14 11.64 -12.47
C GLY A 377 -23.54 12.08 -12.95
N VAL A 378 -23.90 13.35 -12.79
CA VAL A 378 -25.19 13.90 -13.25
C VAL A 378 -25.11 14.22 -14.73
N VAL A 379 -26.08 13.74 -15.51
CA VAL A 379 -26.22 14.05 -16.93
C VAL A 379 -26.41 15.56 -17.10
N GLN A 380 -25.53 16.20 -17.89
CA GLN A 380 -25.64 17.62 -18.20
C GLN A 380 -26.65 17.87 -19.31
N THR A 381 -27.42 18.94 -19.16
CA THR A 381 -28.40 19.42 -20.15
C THR A 381 -28.18 20.91 -20.43
N GLY A 382 -28.73 21.38 -21.56
CA GLY A 382 -28.64 22.78 -21.97
C GLY A 382 -27.23 23.19 -22.37
N TRP A 383 -26.95 24.49 -22.24
CA TRP A 383 -25.66 25.09 -22.57
C TRP A 383 -24.59 24.73 -21.54
N GLN A 384 -23.46 24.22 -22.00
CA GLN A 384 -22.31 23.86 -21.17
C GLN A 384 -21.00 24.34 -21.80
N THR A 385 -20.08 24.78 -20.94
CA THR A 385 -18.72 25.14 -21.34
C THR A 385 -17.76 24.13 -20.73
N ILE A 386 -17.12 23.32 -21.57
CA ILE A 386 -16.24 22.21 -21.16
C ILE A 386 -14.93 22.36 -21.92
N ASP A 387 -13.81 22.43 -21.20
CA ASP A 387 -12.47 22.62 -21.77
C ASP A 387 -12.40 23.79 -22.78
N ASN A 388 -12.97 24.94 -22.40
CA ASN A 388 -13.07 26.16 -23.22
C ASN A 388 -13.81 25.99 -24.56
N LYS A 389 -14.63 24.94 -24.71
CA LYS A 389 -15.51 24.72 -25.86
C LYS A 389 -16.97 24.77 -25.42
N TYR A 390 -17.83 25.25 -26.31
CA TYR A 390 -19.28 25.31 -26.08
C TYR A 390 -19.95 24.04 -26.59
N TYR A 391 -20.89 23.53 -25.80
CA TYR A 391 -21.75 22.39 -26.13
C TYR A 391 -23.19 22.75 -25.80
N TYR A 392 -24.11 22.19 -26.56
CA TYR A 392 -25.54 22.23 -26.23
C TYR A 392 -26.08 20.80 -26.15
N PHE A 393 -26.50 20.40 -24.95
CA PHE A 393 -27.15 19.14 -24.68
C PHE A 393 -28.68 19.36 -24.66
N ASP A 394 -29.44 18.48 -25.29
CA ASP A 394 -30.90 18.59 -25.25
C ASP A 394 -31.49 18.23 -23.89
N GLU A 395 -32.81 18.31 -23.73
CA GLU A 395 -33.51 18.00 -22.47
C GLU A 395 -33.33 16.54 -22.00
N LYS A 396 -32.94 15.64 -22.93
CA LYS A 396 -32.60 14.26 -22.61
C LYS A 396 -31.10 14.08 -22.32
N GLY A 397 -30.30 15.14 -22.46
CA GLY A 397 -28.86 15.17 -22.21
C GLY A 397 -28.00 14.83 -23.42
N ALA A 398 -28.57 14.60 -24.60
CA ALA A 398 -27.80 14.27 -25.79
C ALA A 398 -27.23 15.54 -26.44
N ALA A 399 -25.92 15.55 -26.72
CA ALA A 399 -25.26 16.65 -27.40
C ALA A 399 -25.82 16.82 -28.81
N LYS A 400 -26.14 18.05 -29.19
CA LYS A 400 -26.46 18.36 -30.59
C LYS A 400 -25.19 18.27 -31.44
N THR A 401 -25.36 17.77 -32.66
CA THR A 401 -24.35 17.75 -33.72
C THR A 401 -24.98 18.32 -35.00
N GLY A 402 -24.15 18.88 -35.89
CA GLY A 402 -24.62 19.55 -37.09
C GLY A 402 -25.37 20.85 -36.81
N TRP A 403 -26.20 21.28 -37.76
CA TRP A 403 -26.97 22.52 -37.67
C TRP A 403 -28.16 22.38 -36.71
N PHE A 404 -28.30 23.33 -35.79
CA PHE A 404 -29.46 23.41 -34.91
C PHE A 404 -29.79 24.85 -34.55
N ASN A 405 -31.01 25.06 -34.05
CA ASN A 405 -31.52 26.35 -33.67
C ASN A 405 -32.22 26.26 -32.31
N VAL A 406 -31.88 27.16 -31.39
CA VAL A 406 -32.43 27.19 -30.02
C VAL A 406 -32.73 28.62 -29.59
N GLY A 407 -33.78 28.77 -28.78
CA GLY A 407 -34.20 30.05 -28.23
C GLY A 407 -33.34 30.47 -27.04
N GLY A 408 -32.80 31.70 -27.08
CA GLY A 408 -31.89 32.19 -26.05
C GLY A 408 -30.46 31.66 -26.22
N GLY A 409 -29.50 32.58 -26.36
CA GLY A 409 -28.08 32.25 -26.35
C GLY A 409 -27.51 32.17 -24.93
N TYR A 410 -26.26 31.74 -24.80
CA TYR A 410 -25.46 31.73 -23.57
C TYR A 410 -25.15 33.17 -23.07
N ARG A 411 -26.16 33.98 -22.72
CA ARG A 411 -25.98 35.38 -22.26
C ARG A 411 -26.67 35.68 -20.92
N PRO A 412 -25.98 36.37 -20.00
CA PRO A 412 -26.63 37.26 -19.04
C PRO A 412 -26.85 38.65 -19.70
N TRP A 413 -28.10 39.15 -19.74
CA TRP A 413 -28.55 40.53 -20.09
C TRP A 413 -28.75 40.93 -21.60
N PRO A 414 -29.69 41.85 -21.95
CA PRO A 414 -31.06 41.51 -22.36
C PRO A 414 -31.39 42.04 -23.77
N LEU A 415 -30.82 41.48 -24.85
CA LEU A 415 -31.18 41.89 -26.23
C LEU A 415 -31.17 40.73 -27.26
N ALA A 416 -31.51 39.50 -26.87
CA ALA A 416 -31.71 38.42 -27.83
C ALA A 416 -33.04 37.70 -27.58
N TYR A 417 -34.15 38.39 -27.85
CA TYR A 417 -35.43 37.72 -28.07
C TYR A 417 -35.38 37.09 -29.46
N GLY A 418 -35.11 35.79 -29.55
CA GLY A 418 -35.06 35.10 -30.82
C GLY A 418 -34.40 33.73 -30.79
N TYR A 419 -34.53 33.06 -31.92
CA TYR A 419 -34.00 31.73 -32.22
C TYR A 419 -32.69 31.89 -33.00
N LEU A 420 -31.56 31.47 -32.42
CA LEU A 420 -30.23 31.63 -33.02
C LEU A 420 -29.76 30.32 -33.65
N TRP A 421 -29.05 30.41 -34.77
CA TRP A 421 -28.50 29.25 -35.48
C TRP A 421 -27.07 28.95 -35.04
N TYR A 422 -26.80 27.68 -34.79
CA TYR A 422 -25.50 27.14 -34.39
C TYR A 422 -25.17 25.94 -35.26
N CYS A 423 -23.88 25.59 -35.34
CA CYS A 423 -23.44 24.32 -35.88
C CYS A 423 -22.47 23.65 -34.91
N ALA A 424 -22.75 22.41 -34.54
CA ALA A 424 -21.86 21.57 -33.74
C ALA A 424 -21.08 20.61 -34.64
N ARG A 425 -19.83 20.33 -34.27
CA ARG A 425 -18.98 19.30 -34.88
C ARG A 425 -19.46 17.91 -34.45
N GLU A 426 -18.86 16.87 -35.02
CA GLU A 426 -19.15 15.48 -34.64
C GLU A 426 -18.78 15.16 -33.18
N ASP A 427 -17.79 15.86 -32.63
CA ASP A 427 -17.42 15.77 -31.20
C ASP A 427 -18.39 16.55 -30.28
N GLY A 428 -19.45 17.14 -30.83
CA GLY A 428 -20.46 17.92 -30.12
C GLY A 428 -20.07 19.38 -29.84
N SER A 429 -18.81 19.77 -30.06
CA SER A 429 -18.35 21.14 -29.79
C SER A 429 -18.79 22.10 -30.90
N LEU A 430 -19.09 23.35 -30.54
CA LEU A 430 -19.52 24.35 -31.53
C LEU A 430 -18.38 24.84 -32.42
N TYR A 431 -18.74 25.17 -33.66
CA TYR A 431 -17.98 26.13 -34.45
C TYR A 431 -18.17 27.53 -33.83
N SER A 432 -17.07 28.19 -33.47
CA SER A 432 -17.08 29.52 -32.86
C SER A 432 -15.81 30.29 -33.24
N ASP A 433 -15.89 31.61 -33.20
CA ASP A 433 -14.79 32.57 -33.40
C ASP A 433 -14.06 32.41 -34.74
N GLY A 434 -14.78 32.58 -35.86
CA GLY A 434 -14.15 32.68 -37.17
C GLY A 434 -14.95 32.09 -38.33
N TRP A 435 -14.24 31.92 -39.46
CA TRP A 435 -14.76 31.38 -40.71
C TRP A 435 -14.50 29.88 -40.84
N PHE A 436 -15.52 29.11 -41.17
CA PHE A 436 -15.44 27.66 -41.33
C PHE A 436 -16.19 27.20 -42.59
N LYS A 437 -15.63 26.19 -43.27
CA LYS A 437 -16.26 25.55 -44.42
C LYS A 437 -17.07 24.33 -43.97
N ILE A 438 -18.37 24.37 -44.16
CA ILE A 438 -19.32 23.32 -43.76
C ILE A 438 -20.15 22.97 -45.00
N ASP A 439 -20.19 21.70 -45.40
CA ASP A 439 -20.89 21.22 -46.60
C ASP A 439 -20.58 22.01 -47.88
N GLY A 440 -19.30 22.42 -48.03
CA GLY A 440 -18.80 23.16 -49.20
C GLY A 440 -19.11 24.66 -49.22
N LYS A 441 -19.70 25.22 -48.15
CA LYS A 441 -20.01 26.65 -48.01
C LYS A 441 -19.27 27.26 -46.82
N ASP A 442 -18.85 28.51 -46.96
CA ASP A 442 -18.17 29.24 -45.88
C ASP A 442 -19.19 29.95 -44.97
N TYR A 443 -19.05 29.75 -43.67
CA TYR A 443 -19.90 30.32 -42.63
C TYR A 443 -19.04 31.02 -41.57
N HIS A 444 -19.49 32.19 -41.13
CA HIS A 444 -18.86 32.93 -40.04
C HIS A 444 -19.64 32.73 -38.73
N PHE A 445 -18.92 32.42 -37.66
CA PHE A 445 -19.48 32.28 -36.32
C PHE A 445 -18.81 33.28 -35.38
N ASP A 446 -19.60 33.91 -34.51
CA ASP A 446 -19.05 34.78 -33.46
C ASP A 446 -18.37 33.96 -32.34
N GLN A 447 -17.77 34.64 -31.36
CA GLN A 447 -17.07 34.00 -30.23
C GLN A 447 -17.95 33.04 -29.39
N TRP A 448 -19.28 33.11 -29.51
CA TRP A 448 -20.25 32.28 -28.79
C TRP A 448 -20.85 31.18 -29.68
N GLY A 449 -20.45 31.11 -30.95
CA GLY A 449 -20.91 30.11 -31.90
C GLY A 449 -22.20 30.46 -32.65
N HIS A 450 -22.66 31.71 -32.60
CA HIS A 450 -23.80 32.15 -33.40
C HIS A 450 -23.40 32.29 -34.86
N LYS A 451 -24.19 31.73 -35.77
CA LYS A 451 -24.05 31.99 -37.21
C LYS A 451 -24.43 33.45 -37.50
N MET A 452 -23.50 34.19 -38.11
CA MET A 452 -23.64 35.61 -38.48
C MET A 452 -24.20 35.82 -39.89
#